data_AF-A0A2W5Y9Q1-F1
#
_entry.id   AF-A0A2W5Y9Q1-F1
#
_cell.length_a   1.000
_cell.length_b   1.000
_cell.length_c   1.000
_cell.angle_alpha   90.00
_cell.angle_beta   90.00
_cell.angle_gamma   90.00
#
_symmetry.space_group_name_H-M   'P 1'
#
loop_
_entity.id
_entity.type
_entity.pdbx_description
1 polymer ?
#
loop_
_entity_poly.entity_id
_entity_poly.type
_entity_poly.pdbx_seq_one_letter_code
_entity_poly.pdbx_strand_id
1 'polypeptide(L)'
;MRARRGAVAAGHPLTARAGADALRAGGNAVDAALAAVLVSCVAEPLLTGLGAGGYLLVAAPGGECTLLDFFVEAPGRGVEPQSASQLRAVEVSFGDAAQVFHIGAATVGTYGVPAGICAAARRWGSLPLSELAAPAARLAREGVVLNATQAYVFDILGAIITDTPEVAHLFAIDGRPAREGDRLVNPALGTLLERLGAEGDDPFYRGDIAAAICDFCQPLGSLLTAEDLAAYRAIERTPVRVAYRGREVLSNPPPSAGGILIAHALALLEAAPAPHDAKQLLAAMETAQSARTLEFLDGLAQSGFLERFLAAGGAPGRPGGTGATTHISAIDADGLACAVTCSNGEGCGVVVPGTGIHLNNVLGEEDLNPFGFHRHPPGRRLPSMMAPTIVLGPDGMTPELALGSGGSNRIRSAILQVILNVVDGGLALGEAVGAPRIHVEEGVVYAEPGYPEDALAQSKRRLVRFHERNLFFGGVHTVARDRAAGSLEGAGDPRRGGAVALA
;
A
#
# COMPACT_ATOMS: atom_id res chain seq x y z
N MET A 1 -35.77 -5.08 -1.29
CA MET A 1 -34.40 -4.56 -1.06
C MET A 1 -33.90 -3.99 -2.39
N ARG A 2 -33.27 -2.80 -2.40
CA ARG A 2 -32.55 -2.33 -3.61
C ARG A 2 -31.34 -3.25 -3.82
N ALA A 3 -31.05 -3.63 -5.07
CA ALA A 3 -29.85 -4.39 -5.39
C ALA A 3 -28.60 -3.58 -5.01
N ARG A 4 -27.63 -4.23 -4.34
CA ARG A 4 -26.36 -3.60 -3.95
C ARG A 4 -25.57 -3.24 -5.22
N ARG A 5 -25.01 -2.04 -5.29
CA ARG A 5 -24.22 -1.55 -6.44
C ARG A 5 -22.73 -1.91 -6.38
N GLY A 6 -22.26 -2.30 -5.20
CA GLY A 6 -20.86 -2.67 -4.98
C GLY A 6 -20.50 -2.66 -3.49
N ALA A 7 -19.27 -3.06 -3.19
CA ALA A 7 -18.67 -3.01 -1.86
C ALA A 7 -17.30 -2.35 -1.92
N VAL A 8 -16.96 -1.58 -0.88
CA VAL A 8 -15.65 -0.96 -0.70
C VAL A 8 -15.16 -1.24 0.72
N ALA A 9 -13.91 -1.68 0.85
CA ALA A 9 -13.20 -1.80 2.12
C ALA A 9 -11.93 -0.95 2.10
N ALA A 10 -11.66 -0.20 3.16
CA ALA A 10 -10.52 0.72 3.25
C ALA A 10 -10.07 0.96 4.69
N GLY A 11 -8.94 1.65 4.88
CA GLY A 11 -8.34 1.98 6.19
C GLY A 11 -9.06 3.05 7.00
N HIS A 12 -10.04 3.75 6.43
CA HIS A 12 -10.79 4.79 7.13
C HIS A 12 -12.27 4.83 6.72
N PRO A 13 -13.22 5.13 7.63
CA PRO A 13 -14.64 5.24 7.31
C PRO A 13 -14.97 6.25 6.20
N LEU A 14 -14.34 7.43 6.22
CA LEU A 14 -14.52 8.43 5.15
C LEU A 14 -14.01 7.93 3.79
N THR A 15 -12.88 7.22 3.78
CA THR A 15 -12.29 6.62 2.59
C THR A 15 -13.23 5.58 1.98
N ALA A 16 -13.72 4.63 2.78
CA ALA A 16 -14.66 3.62 2.32
C ALA A 16 -15.98 4.25 1.84
N ARG A 17 -16.48 5.26 2.58
CA ARG A 17 -17.71 5.97 2.24
C ARG A 17 -17.62 6.68 0.88
N ALA A 18 -16.50 7.35 0.60
CA ALA A 18 -16.28 8.04 -0.66
C ALA A 18 -16.36 7.08 -1.86
N GLY A 19 -15.73 5.90 -1.77
CA GLY A 19 -15.85 4.89 -2.81
C GLY A 19 -17.28 4.37 -2.98
N ALA A 20 -18.00 4.12 -1.88
CA ALA A 20 -19.41 3.72 -1.95
C ALA A 20 -20.31 4.83 -2.53
N ASP A 21 -20.01 6.10 -2.29
CA ASP A 21 -20.75 7.21 -2.89
C ASP A 21 -20.49 7.33 -4.40
N ALA A 22 -19.27 7.07 -4.88
CA ALA A 22 -18.98 6.98 -6.31
C ALA A 22 -19.79 5.85 -6.99
N LEU A 23 -19.87 4.66 -6.37
CA LEU A 23 -20.72 3.56 -6.86
C LEU A 23 -22.21 3.95 -6.89
N ARG A 24 -22.70 4.67 -5.87
CA ARG A 24 -24.08 5.19 -5.85
C ARG A 24 -24.34 6.22 -6.94
N ALA A 25 -23.34 7.02 -7.28
CA ALA A 25 -23.38 7.98 -8.38
C ALA A 25 -23.35 7.32 -9.78
N GLY A 26 -23.16 6.00 -9.84
CA GLY A 26 -23.13 5.24 -11.10
C GLY A 26 -21.74 4.92 -11.61
N GLY A 27 -20.69 5.20 -10.83
CA GLY A 27 -19.33 4.76 -11.13
C GLY A 27 -19.13 3.26 -10.97
N ASN A 28 -18.03 2.76 -11.50
CA ASN A 28 -17.60 1.37 -11.39
C ASN A 28 -16.60 1.15 -10.23
N ALA A 29 -16.09 -0.06 -10.08
CA ALA A 29 -15.12 -0.38 -9.02
C ALA A 29 -13.82 0.44 -9.08
N VAL A 30 -13.39 0.87 -10.26
CA VAL A 30 -12.22 1.75 -10.40
C VAL A 30 -12.57 3.17 -9.95
N ASP A 31 -13.70 3.74 -10.36
CA ASP A 31 -14.15 5.06 -9.84
C ASP A 31 -14.27 5.05 -8.32
N ALA A 32 -14.79 3.96 -7.75
CA ALA A 32 -14.89 3.75 -6.31
C ALA A 32 -13.52 3.76 -5.63
N ALA A 33 -12.55 3.04 -6.18
CA ALA A 33 -11.19 3.00 -5.67
C ALA A 33 -10.50 4.37 -5.80
N LEU A 34 -10.70 5.09 -6.91
CA LEU A 34 -10.11 6.43 -7.12
C LEU A 34 -10.68 7.47 -6.16
N ALA A 35 -12.00 7.51 -5.96
CA ALA A 35 -12.62 8.38 -4.95
C ALA A 35 -12.09 8.09 -3.54
N ALA A 36 -11.93 6.80 -3.21
CA ALA A 36 -11.34 6.39 -1.94
C ALA A 36 -9.87 6.84 -1.83
N VAL A 37 -9.02 6.63 -2.84
CA VAL A 37 -7.61 7.09 -2.82
C VAL A 37 -7.51 8.61 -2.65
N LEU A 38 -8.37 9.37 -3.32
CA LEU A 38 -8.39 10.84 -3.20
C LEU A 38 -8.74 11.25 -1.76
N VAL A 39 -9.72 10.60 -1.14
CA VAL A 39 -10.09 10.89 0.27
C VAL A 39 -9.04 10.38 1.26
N SER A 40 -8.36 9.26 0.99
CA SER A 40 -7.29 8.77 1.88
C SER A 40 -6.08 9.70 1.90
N CYS A 41 -5.83 10.49 0.86
CA CYS A 41 -4.82 11.57 0.89
C CYS A 41 -5.09 12.62 1.99
N VAL A 42 -6.33 12.71 2.49
CA VAL A 42 -6.77 13.67 3.52
C VAL A 42 -7.05 12.97 4.84
N ALA A 43 -7.72 11.82 4.80
CA ALA A 43 -8.12 11.06 5.98
C ALA A 43 -7.01 10.13 6.51
N GLU A 44 -6.00 9.82 5.70
CA GLU A 44 -4.89 8.92 6.07
C GLU A 44 -3.53 9.57 5.70
N PRO A 45 -3.29 10.85 6.07
CA PRO A 45 -2.24 11.67 5.47
C PRO A 45 -0.81 11.22 5.84
N LEU A 46 -0.65 10.38 6.86
CA LEU A 46 0.64 9.79 7.24
C LEU A 46 0.89 8.41 6.61
N LEU A 47 -0.08 7.87 5.85
CA LEU A 47 0.04 6.59 5.15
C LEU A 47 0.12 6.77 3.63
N THR A 48 -0.50 7.83 3.10
CA THR A 48 -0.52 8.14 1.67
C THR A 48 -0.80 9.63 1.41
N GLY A 49 -0.69 10.06 0.16
CA GLY A 49 -0.90 11.43 -0.26
C GLY A 49 -0.56 11.65 -1.74
N LEU A 50 -0.69 12.88 -2.22
CA LEU A 50 -0.28 13.22 -3.61
C LEU A 50 1.25 13.12 -3.82
N GLY A 51 2.03 13.15 -2.74
CA GLY A 51 3.48 12.90 -2.74
C GLY A 51 3.88 11.42 -2.63
N ALA A 52 2.91 10.49 -2.69
CA ALA A 52 3.13 9.06 -2.54
C ALA A 52 3.22 8.31 -3.89
N GLY A 53 3.48 7.01 -3.84
CA GLY A 53 3.36 6.09 -4.99
C GLY A 53 2.51 4.87 -4.64
N GLY A 54 2.16 4.06 -5.65
CA GLY A 54 1.35 2.87 -5.41
C GLY A 54 1.16 1.96 -6.61
N TYR A 55 0.26 1.00 -6.43
CA TYR A 55 -0.15 0.04 -7.45
C TYR A 55 -1.67 -0.13 -7.42
N LEU A 56 -2.28 -0.27 -8.60
CA LEU A 56 -3.70 -0.52 -8.78
C LEU A 56 -3.86 -1.77 -9.66
N LEU A 57 -4.49 -2.81 -9.12
CA LEU A 57 -4.79 -4.05 -9.83
C LEU A 57 -6.27 -4.05 -10.21
N VAL A 58 -6.56 -4.18 -11.50
CA VAL A 58 -7.92 -4.35 -12.03
C VAL A 58 -8.06 -5.77 -12.57
N ALA A 59 -9.17 -6.42 -12.25
CA ALA A 59 -9.60 -7.64 -12.91
C ALA A 59 -11.05 -7.50 -13.35
N ALA A 60 -11.29 -7.66 -14.65
CA ALA A 60 -12.62 -7.68 -15.22
C ALA A 60 -13.13 -9.13 -15.32
N PRO A 61 -14.45 -9.37 -15.19
CA PRO A 61 -15.04 -10.70 -15.30
C PRO A 61 -14.88 -11.34 -16.69
N GLY A 62 -14.43 -10.57 -17.69
CA GLY A 62 -14.07 -11.03 -19.03
C GLY A 62 -12.61 -11.48 -19.20
N GLY A 63 -11.82 -11.49 -18.12
CA GLY A 63 -10.45 -12.01 -18.08
C GLY A 63 -9.33 -10.98 -18.29
N GLU A 64 -9.64 -9.76 -18.71
CA GLU A 64 -8.64 -8.68 -18.73
C GLU A 64 -8.22 -8.38 -17.29
N CYS A 65 -6.94 -8.59 -17.00
CA CYS A 65 -6.36 -8.28 -15.70
C CYS A 65 -5.07 -7.50 -15.89
N THR A 66 -5.02 -6.31 -15.31
CA THR A 66 -3.94 -5.35 -15.53
C THR A 66 -3.56 -4.72 -14.20
N LEU A 67 -2.26 -4.64 -13.96
CA LEU A 67 -1.70 -3.89 -12.85
C LEU A 67 -1.13 -2.57 -13.36
N LEU A 68 -1.64 -1.46 -12.88
CA LEU A 68 -1.05 -0.14 -13.09
C LEU A 68 -0.02 0.14 -11.99
N ASP A 69 1.24 0.24 -12.38
CA ASP A 69 2.37 0.63 -11.52
C ASP A 69 2.61 2.13 -11.63
N PHE A 70 2.30 2.82 -10.53
CA PHE A 70 2.62 4.23 -10.31
C PHE A 70 3.43 4.36 -9.01
N PHE A 71 4.33 3.40 -8.78
CA PHE A 71 5.21 3.46 -7.62
C PHE A 71 6.38 4.42 -7.85
N VAL A 72 7.12 4.69 -6.78
CA VAL A 72 8.15 5.72 -6.76
C VAL A 72 9.33 5.33 -7.66
N GLU A 73 9.87 6.31 -8.40
CA GLU A 73 11.14 6.16 -9.13
C GLU A 73 12.30 6.79 -8.33
N ALA A 74 13.49 6.22 -8.48
CA ALA A 74 14.73 6.84 -8.03
C ALA A 74 14.94 8.16 -8.81
N PRO A 75 15.13 9.29 -8.12
CA PRO A 75 15.41 10.57 -8.76
C PRO A 75 16.91 10.69 -9.10
N GLY A 76 17.28 11.81 -9.70
CA GLY A 76 18.67 12.15 -10.01
C GLY A 76 18.93 12.42 -11.50
N ARG A 77 17.89 12.55 -12.34
CA ARG A 77 18.09 12.96 -13.73
C ARG A 77 18.57 14.41 -13.77
N GLY A 78 19.69 14.65 -14.46
CA GLY A 78 20.27 15.99 -14.60
C GLY A 78 21.10 16.46 -13.40
N VAL A 79 21.39 15.60 -12.41
CA VAL A 79 22.24 15.94 -11.25
C VAL A 79 23.31 14.86 -10.99
N GLU A 80 24.46 15.29 -10.47
CA GLU A 80 25.56 14.38 -10.11
C GLU A 80 25.27 13.65 -8.77
N PRO A 81 25.52 12.33 -8.65
CA PRO A 81 25.18 11.52 -7.46
C PRO A 81 25.80 11.98 -6.14
N GLN A 82 26.90 12.75 -6.19
CA GLN A 82 27.64 13.23 -5.01
C GLN A 82 26.92 14.33 -4.21
N SER A 83 25.70 14.72 -4.61
CA SER A 83 24.94 15.82 -4.01
C SER A 83 23.94 15.42 -2.91
N ALA A 84 23.76 14.11 -2.64
CA ALA A 84 22.80 13.65 -1.65
C ALA A 84 23.22 14.05 -0.22
N SER A 85 22.32 14.71 0.50
CA SER A 85 22.53 15.08 1.90
C SER A 85 22.47 13.88 2.84
N GLN A 86 22.98 14.05 4.06
CA GLN A 86 22.90 13.01 5.09
C GLN A 86 21.44 12.71 5.46
N LEU A 87 21.11 11.43 5.42
CA LEU A 87 19.86 10.88 5.91
C LEU A 87 19.81 10.96 7.44
N ARG A 88 18.67 11.34 8.00
CA ARG A 88 18.48 11.40 9.46
C ARG A 88 17.67 10.22 9.94
N ALA A 89 18.25 9.45 10.86
CA ALA A 89 17.63 8.28 11.46
C ALA A 89 16.60 8.69 12.54
N VAL A 90 15.44 8.04 12.53
CA VAL A 90 14.37 8.19 13.52
C VAL A 90 13.91 6.81 13.94
N GLU A 91 13.93 6.52 15.25
CA GLU A 91 13.40 5.27 15.79
C GLU A 91 11.90 5.41 16.06
N VAL A 92 11.11 4.43 15.58
CA VAL A 92 9.67 4.30 15.77
C VAL A 92 9.40 3.04 16.57
N SER A 93 8.67 3.18 17.67
CA SER A 93 8.28 2.07 18.54
C SER A 93 6.86 1.60 18.25
N PHE A 94 6.67 0.29 18.13
CA PHE A 94 5.39 -0.39 18.03
C PHE A 94 5.00 -1.07 19.37
N GLY A 95 5.64 -0.69 20.47
CA GLY A 95 5.53 -1.35 21.78
C GLY A 95 6.54 -2.48 21.93
N ASP A 96 6.17 -3.70 21.52
CA ASP A 96 7.00 -4.90 21.67
C ASP A 96 8.14 -5.03 20.62
N ALA A 97 8.23 -4.06 19.69
CA ALA A 97 9.27 -3.96 18.66
C ALA A 97 9.57 -2.49 18.33
N ALA A 98 10.79 -2.19 17.90
CA ALA A 98 11.21 -0.86 17.44
C ALA A 98 11.93 -0.96 16.09
N GLN A 99 11.93 0.15 15.34
CA GLN A 99 12.55 0.23 14.04
C GLN A 99 13.11 1.61 13.72
N VAL A 100 14.24 1.64 13.03
CA VAL A 100 14.83 2.87 12.50
C VAL A 100 14.34 3.13 11.07
N PHE A 101 13.91 4.35 10.83
CA PHE A 101 13.59 4.92 9.52
C PHE A 101 14.51 6.08 9.22
N HIS A 102 14.64 6.44 7.95
CA HIS A 102 15.34 7.65 7.55
C HIS A 102 14.39 8.67 6.95
N ILE A 103 14.59 9.94 7.29
CA ILE A 103 13.78 11.08 6.84
C ILE A 103 14.65 12.21 6.27
N GLY A 104 13.99 13.25 5.75
CA GLY A 104 14.60 14.43 5.14
C GLY A 104 14.38 14.49 3.63
N ALA A 105 14.59 15.65 3.01
CA ALA A 105 14.31 15.87 1.58
C ALA A 105 15.13 14.93 0.66
N ALA A 106 16.29 14.43 1.11
CA ALA A 106 17.09 13.41 0.43
C ALA A 106 16.42 12.03 0.33
N THR A 107 15.39 11.76 1.14
CA THR A 107 14.63 10.50 1.10
C THR A 107 13.50 10.51 0.07
N VAL A 108 13.21 11.67 -0.52
CA VAL A 108 12.11 11.84 -1.46
C VAL A 108 12.46 11.21 -2.80
N GLY A 109 11.65 10.25 -3.23
CA GLY A 109 11.67 9.78 -4.61
C GLY A 109 10.56 10.42 -5.46
N THR A 110 10.65 10.22 -6.77
CA THR A 110 9.67 10.74 -7.75
C THR A 110 8.32 10.04 -7.56
N TYR A 111 7.32 10.79 -7.09
CA TYR A 111 6.00 10.28 -6.69
C TYR A 111 5.08 10.00 -7.88
N GLY A 112 4.05 9.19 -7.64
CA GLY A 112 3.23 8.61 -8.70
C GLY A 112 1.73 8.70 -8.57
N VAL A 113 1.20 9.02 -7.38
CA VAL A 113 -0.25 9.01 -7.13
C VAL A 113 -1.04 9.88 -8.13
N PRO A 114 -0.66 11.14 -8.45
CA PRO A 114 -1.36 11.94 -9.46
C PRO A 114 -1.41 11.27 -10.84
N ALA A 115 -0.28 10.76 -11.34
CA ALA A 115 -0.22 10.05 -12.62
C ALA A 115 -1.05 8.76 -12.61
N GLY A 116 -0.99 8.00 -11.50
CA GLY A 116 -1.74 6.76 -11.33
C GLY A 116 -3.26 6.98 -11.36
N ILE A 117 -3.75 7.96 -10.61
CA ILE A 117 -5.17 8.34 -10.60
C ILE A 117 -5.63 8.77 -11.99
N CYS A 118 -4.90 9.68 -12.64
CA CYS A 118 -5.27 10.19 -13.96
C CYS A 118 -5.22 9.10 -15.04
N ALA A 119 -4.21 8.21 -15.01
CA ALA A 119 -4.11 7.10 -15.95
C ALA A 119 -5.26 6.09 -15.75
N ALA A 120 -5.57 5.72 -14.51
CA ALA A 120 -6.67 4.81 -14.20
C ALA A 120 -8.04 5.41 -14.56
N ALA A 121 -8.27 6.70 -14.26
CA ALA A 121 -9.49 7.41 -14.65
C ALA A 121 -9.68 7.43 -16.17
N ARG A 122 -8.60 7.69 -16.94
CA ARG A 122 -8.66 7.65 -18.41
C ARG A 122 -8.89 6.25 -18.96
N ARG A 123 -8.32 5.22 -18.34
CA ARG A 123 -8.34 3.84 -18.85
C ARG A 123 -9.64 3.10 -18.50
N TRP A 124 -10.13 3.26 -17.28
CA TRP A 124 -11.25 2.50 -16.73
C TRP A 124 -12.32 3.36 -16.05
N GLY A 125 -12.11 4.66 -15.87
CA GLY A 125 -13.06 5.52 -15.19
C GLY A 125 -14.36 5.72 -15.99
N SER A 126 -15.47 5.84 -15.28
CA SER A 126 -16.78 6.16 -15.86
C SER A 126 -17.37 7.46 -15.33
N LEU A 127 -16.79 8.03 -14.26
CA LEU A 127 -17.16 9.33 -13.70
C LEU A 127 -16.09 10.40 -14.00
N PRO A 128 -16.46 11.70 -14.10
CA PRO A 128 -15.50 12.77 -14.22
C PRO A 128 -14.56 12.82 -13.01
N LEU A 129 -13.25 12.97 -13.24
CA LEU A 129 -12.25 13.02 -12.17
C LEU A 129 -12.51 14.19 -11.20
N SER A 130 -13.04 15.31 -11.69
CA SER A 130 -13.45 16.45 -10.87
C SER A 130 -14.54 16.09 -9.85
N GLU A 131 -15.48 15.21 -10.21
CA GLU A 131 -16.52 14.73 -9.30
C GLU A 131 -15.94 13.79 -8.24
N LEU A 132 -15.00 12.93 -8.62
CA LEU A 132 -14.30 12.03 -7.69
C LEU A 132 -13.40 12.78 -6.71
N ALA A 133 -12.78 13.89 -7.13
CA ALA A 133 -11.87 14.69 -6.31
C ALA A 133 -12.59 15.68 -5.37
N ALA A 134 -13.79 16.14 -5.73
CA ALA A 134 -14.53 17.14 -4.96
C ALA A 134 -14.77 16.76 -3.47
N PRO A 135 -15.11 15.51 -3.10
CA PRO A 135 -15.22 15.11 -1.70
C PRO A 135 -13.93 15.28 -0.90
N ALA A 136 -12.80 14.86 -1.47
CA ALA A 136 -11.50 15.00 -0.83
C ALA A 136 -11.11 16.48 -0.67
N ALA A 137 -11.35 17.29 -1.71
CA ALA A 137 -11.10 18.73 -1.65
C ALA A 137 -11.90 19.43 -0.55
N ARG A 138 -13.19 19.10 -0.39
CA ARG A 138 -14.02 19.62 0.71
C ARG A 138 -13.51 19.18 2.07
N LEU A 139 -13.24 17.88 2.25
CA LEU A 139 -12.72 17.34 3.51
C LEU A 139 -11.38 17.98 3.90
N ALA A 140 -10.52 18.28 2.94
CA ALA A 140 -9.25 18.94 3.21
C ALA A 140 -9.43 20.37 3.75
N ARG A 141 -10.47 21.10 3.30
CA ARG A 141 -10.79 22.46 3.78
C ARG A 141 -11.56 22.49 5.10
N GLU A 142 -12.52 21.59 5.25
CA GLU A 142 -13.36 21.50 6.46
C GLU A 142 -12.65 20.77 7.61
N GLY A 143 -11.67 19.94 7.25
CA GLY A 143 -10.86 19.14 8.13
C GLY A 143 -11.48 17.80 8.53
N VAL A 144 -10.61 16.88 8.94
CA VAL A 144 -10.96 15.54 9.42
C VAL A 144 -10.65 15.48 10.92
N VAL A 145 -11.63 15.01 11.70
CA VAL A 145 -11.43 14.73 13.14
C VAL A 145 -10.71 13.41 13.27
N LEU A 146 -9.60 13.39 13.99
CA LEU A 146 -8.80 12.20 14.21
C LEU A 146 -9.54 11.20 15.10
N ASN A 147 -9.62 9.96 14.62
CA ASN A 147 -10.05 8.81 15.42
C ASN A 147 -8.87 8.16 16.16
N ALA A 148 -9.17 7.23 17.07
CA ALA A 148 -8.16 6.51 17.86
C ALA A 148 -7.05 5.85 17.01
N THR A 149 -7.38 5.23 15.87
CA THR A 149 -6.39 4.56 15.02
C THR A 149 -5.47 5.55 14.32
N GLN A 150 -6.01 6.66 13.81
CA GLN A 150 -5.17 7.73 13.26
C GLN A 150 -4.28 8.32 14.34
N ALA A 151 -4.84 8.60 15.53
CA ALA A 151 -4.08 9.15 16.65
C ALA A 151 -2.91 8.25 17.07
N TYR A 152 -3.09 6.93 17.03
CA TYR A 152 -1.99 5.98 17.26
C TYR A 152 -0.88 6.12 16.20
N VAL A 153 -1.22 6.28 14.91
CA VAL A 153 -0.22 6.52 13.85
C VAL A 153 0.51 7.85 14.06
N PHE A 154 -0.21 8.89 14.49
CA PHE A 154 0.39 10.19 14.81
C PHE A 154 1.35 10.11 16.00
N ASP A 155 1.03 9.30 17.01
CA ASP A 155 1.89 9.09 18.17
C ASP A 155 3.20 8.38 17.80
N ILE A 156 3.11 7.23 17.11
CA ILE A 156 4.31 6.46 16.73
C ILE A 156 5.20 7.19 15.71
N LEU A 157 4.62 8.04 14.87
CA LEU A 157 5.37 8.87 13.91
C LEU A 157 5.66 10.29 14.44
N GLY A 158 5.39 10.55 15.72
CA GLY A 158 5.49 11.88 16.34
C GLY A 158 6.82 12.56 16.05
N ALA A 159 7.93 11.84 16.18
CA ALA A 159 9.27 12.35 15.91
C ALA A 159 9.48 12.83 14.47
N ILE A 160 8.77 12.27 13.48
CA ILE A 160 8.83 12.69 12.08
C ILE A 160 7.92 13.90 11.85
N ILE A 161 6.71 13.86 12.38
CA ILE A 161 5.68 14.88 12.11
C ILE A 161 5.84 16.15 12.95
N THR A 162 6.76 16.16 13.91
CA THR A 162 7.18 17.36 14.65
C THR A 162 8.62 17.77 14.37
N ASP A 163 9.25 17.18 13.36
CA ASP A 163 10.68 17.35 13.09
C ASP A 163 11.05 18.75 12.62
N THR A 164 10.21 19.35 11.77
CA THR A 164 10.39 20.70 11.23
C THR A 164 9.15 21.57 11.50
N PRO A 165 9.30 22.91 11.56
CA PRO A 165 8.15 23.80 11.69
C PRO A 165 7.09 23.60 10.60
N GLU A 166 7.50 23.27 9.37
CA GLU A 166 6.63 23.07 8.22
C GLU A 166 5.73 21.84 8.39
N VAL A 167 6.29 20.70 8.78
CA VAL A 167 5.50 19.48 9.01
C VAL A 167 4.68 19.57 10.31
N ALA A 168 5.24 20.20 11.36
CA ALA A 168 4.54 20.44 12.60
C ALA A 168 3.34 21.38 12.42
N HIS A 169 3.41 22.36 11.51
CA HIS A 169 2.27 23.23 11.22
C HIS A 169 1.03 22.46 10.75
N LEU A 170 1.24 21.34 10.04
CA LEU A 170 0.14 20.53 9.52
C LEU A 170 -0.32 19.45 10.51
N PHE A 171 0.59 18.85 11.26
CA PHE A 171 0.31 17.64 12.04
C PHE A 171 0.44 17.80 13.56
N ALA A 172 0.84 18.98 14.04
CA ALA A 172 0.88 19.33 15.45
C ALA A 172 -0.16 20.41 15.79
N ILE A 173 -0.79 20.26 16.95
CA ILE A 173 -1.74 21.24 17.51
C ILE A 173 -1.23 21.60 18.89
N ASP A 174 -1.12 22.89 19.19
CA ASP A 174 -0.57 23.41 20.45
C ASP A 174 0.83 22.85 20.79
N GLY A 175 1.66 22.63 19.77
CA GLY A 175 3.05 22.18 19.94
C GLY A 175 3.21 20.68 20.25
N ARG A 176 2.15 19.88 20.16
CA ARG A 176 2.19 18.41 20.28
C ARG A 176 1.65 17.75 19.00
N PRO A 177 2.04 16.51 18.67
CA PRO A 177 1.33 15.72 17.67
C PRO A 177 -0.19 15.77 17.90
N ALA A 178 -0.97 15.89 16.83
CA ALA A 178 -2.42 15.83 16.89
C ALA A 178 -2.87 14.47 17.46
N ARG A 179 -3.93 14.48 18.26
CA ARG A 179 -4.47 13.34 19.01
C ARG A 179 -5.92 13.09 18.64
N GLU A 180 -6.48 11.99 19.14
CA GLU A 180 -7.89 11.68 18.94
C GLU A 180 -8.79 12.86 19.36
N GLY A 181 -9.78 13.17 18.53
CA GLY A 181 -10.70 14.29 18.72
C GLY A 181 -10.19 15.63 18.15
N ASP A 182 -8.88 15.77 17.91
CA ASP A 182 -8.34 16.94 17.22
C ASP A 182 -8.79 16.97 15.75
N ARG A 183 -8.92 18.16 15.17
CA ARG A 183 -9.29 18.37 13.76
C ARG A 183 -8.09 18.82 12.95
N LEU A 184 -7.71 18.03 11.96
CA LEU A 184 -6.68 18.41 10.98
C LEU A 184 -7.30 19.09 9.78
N VAL A 185 -6.72 20.21 9.36
CA VAL A 185 -7.19 21.04 8.25
C VAL A 185 -6.04 21.30 7.30
N ASN A 186 -6.24 21.09 5.99
CA ASN A 186 -5.24 21.33 4.95
C ASN A 186 -5.87 21.98 3.70
N PRO A 187 -6.18 23.28 3.73
CA PRO A 187 -6.89 23.94 2.64
C PRO A 187 -6.05 24.03 1.35
N ALA A 188 -4.72 24.05 1.48
CA ALA A 188 -3.80 24.03 0.35
C ALA A 188 -3.93 22.71 -0.43
N LEU A 189 -3.93 21.56 0.27
CA LEU A 189 -4.20 20.26 -0.35
C LEU A 189 -5.61 20.23 -0.98
N GLY A 190 -6.60 20.84 -0.33
CA GLY A 190 -7.95 20.96 -0.90
C GLY A 190 -8.00 21.72 -2.23
N THR A 191 -7.14 22.72 -2.41
CA THR A 191 -6.98 23.43 -3.69
C THR A 191 -6.32 22.53 -4.72
N LEU A 192 -5.28 21.78 -4.34
CA LEU A 192 -4.60 20.87 -5.26
C LEU A 192 -5.44 19.69 -5.71
N LEU A 193 -6.29 19.14 -4.84
CA LEU A 193 -7.22 18.08 -5.21
C LEU A 193 -8.24 18.55 -6.25
N GLU A 194 -8.73 19.79 -6.13
CA GLU A 194 -9.57 20.41 -7.17
C GLU A 194 -8.82 20.58 -8.49
N ARG A 195 -7.58 21.07 -8.44
CA ARG A 195 -6.74 21.22 -9.63
C ARG A 195 -6.45 19.88 -10.29
N LEU A 196 -6.12 18.82 -9.53
CA LEU A 196 -5.97 17.47 -10.06
C LEU A 196 -7.25 17.01 -10.78
N GLY A 197 -8.42 17.26 -10.18
CA GLY A 197 -9.71 16.95 -10.78
C GLY A 197 -10.02 17.70 -12.07
N ALA A 198 -9.60 18.96 -12.17
CA ALA A 198 -9.94 19.86 -13.29
C ALA A 198 -8.89 19.87 -14.42
N GLU A 199 -7.61 19.86 -14.06
CA GLU A 199 -6.46 20.03 -14.96
C GLU A 199 -5.73 18.70 -15.24
N GLY A 200 -6.01 17.65 -14.46
CA GLY A 200 -5.30 16.38 -14.52
C GLY A 200 -3.93 16.44 -13.83
N ASP A 201 -3.01 15.58 -14.27
CA ASP A 201 -1.71 15.37 -13.63
C ASP A 201 -0.61 16.34 -14.11
N ASP A 202 -0.80 17.07 -15.21
CA ASP A 202 0.24 17.91 -15.83
C ASP A 202 0.86 18.95 -14.88
N PRO A 203 0.08 19.70 -14.05
CA PRO A 203 0.66 20.64 -13.09
C PRO A 203 1.68 20.03 -12.12
N PHE A 204 1.49 18.76 -11.75
CA PHE A 204 2.34 18.03 -10.81
C PHE A 204 3.65 17.53 -11.41
N TYR A 205 3.76 17.47 -12.74
CA TYR A 205 4.91 16.89 -13.44
C TYR A 205 5.62 17.84 -14.39
N ARG A 206 4.94 18.88 -14.90
CA ARG A 206 5.47 19.87 -15.86
C ARG A 206 5.11 21.31 -15.53
N GLY A 207 4.24 21.52 -14.53
CA GLY A 207 3.71 22.83 -14.22
C GLY A 207 4.29 23.48 -12.96
N ASP A 208 3.50 24.39 -12.42
CA ASP A 208 3.84 25.21 -11.26
C ASP A 208 4.01 24.41 -9.96
N ILE A 209 3.25 23.32 -9.78
CA ILE A 209 3.39 22.44 -8.61
C ILE A 209 4.73 21.69 -8.66
N ALA A 210 5.11 21.17 -9.84
CA ALA A 210 6.39 20.52 -10.04
C ALA A 210 7.57 21.47 -9.72
N ALA A 211 7.49 22.71 -10.21
CA ALA A 211 8.47 23.75 -9.92
C ALA A 211 8.56 24.04 -8.41
N ALA A 212 7.42 24.27 -7.74
CA ALA A 212 7.38 24.56 -6.30
C ALA A 212 8.00 23.44 -5.45
N ILE A 213 7.77 22.18 -5.83
CA ILE A 213 8.36 21.01 -5.13
C ILE A 213 9.88 20.99 -5.31
N CYS A 214 10.38 21.13 -6.55
CA CYS A 214 11.82 21.13 -6.82
C CYS A 214 12.53 22.31 -6.17
N ASP A 215 12.01 23.53 -6.32
CA ASP A 215 12.59 24.76 -5.79
C ASP A 215 12.73 24.71 -4.27
N PHE A 216 11.79 24.06 -3.57
CA PHE A 216 11.83 23.89 -2.13
C PHE A 216 12.75 22.75 -1.68
N CYS A 217 12.69 21.60 -2.35
CA CYS A 217 13.36 20.38 -1.88
C CYS A 217 14.85 20.32 -2.25
N GLN A 218 15.25 20.89 -3.38
CA GLN A 218 16.64 20.83 -3.84
C GLN A 218 17.64 21.52 -2.90
N PRO A 219 17.38 22.75 -2.38
CA PRO A 219 18.25 23.36 -1.38
C PRO A 219 18.35 22.56 -0.07
N LEU A 220 17.37 21.70 0.22
CA LEU A 220 17.36 20.80 1.37
C LEU A 220 18.08 19.46 1.08
N GLY A 221 18.75 19.35 -0.07
CA GLY A 221 19.55 18.19 -0.45
C GLY A 221 18.74 17.03 -1.04
N SER A 222 17.55 17.31 -1.59
CA SER A 222 16.82 16.35 -2.43
C SER A 222 17.47 16.18 -3.79
N LEU A 223 17.46 14.94 -4.30
CA LEU A 223 17.88 14.62 -5.66
C LEU A 223 16.75 14.80 -6.70
N LEU A 224 15.52 15.10 -6.27
CA LEU A 224 14.36 15.23 -7.14
C LEU A 224 14.49 16.45 -8.07
N THR A 225 14.42 16.23 -9.38
CA THR A 225 14.52 17.29 -10.39
C THR A 225 13.26 17.45 -11.23
N ALA A 226 13.16 18.58 -11.92
CA ALA A 226 12.11 18.81 -12.91
C ALA A 226 12.20 17.79 -14.06
N GLU A 227 13.40 17.32 -14.41
CA GLU A 227 13.58 16.27 -15.42
C GLU A 227 13.03 14.92 -14.95
N ASP A 228 13.19 14.59 -13.66
CA ASP A 228 12.60 13.39 -13.07
C ASP A 228 11.07 13.42 -13.12
N LEU A 229 10.48 14.52 -12.65
CA LEU A 229 9.03 14.71 -12.67
C LEU A 229 8.49 14.68 -14.10
N ALA A 230 9.13 15.38 -15.04
CA ALA A 230 8.71 15.41 -16.43
C ALA A 230 8.82 14.02 -17.09
N ALA A 231 9.84 13.22 -16.76
CA ALA A 231 10.02 11.87 -17.33
C ALA A 231 9.05 10.83 -16.75
N TYR A 232 8.53 11.05 -15.54
CA TYR A 232 7.73 10.06 -14.81
C TYR A 232 6.45 9.64 -15.55
N ARG A 233 6.13 8.35 -15.56
CA ARG A 233 4.87 7.79 -16.07
C ARG A 233 4.38 6.63 -15.21
N ALA A 234 3.06 6.45 -15.15
CA ALA A 234 2.46 5.18 -14.71
C ALA A 234 2.61 4.12 -15.82
N ILE A 235 2.81 2.86 -15.44
CA ILE A 235 3.13 1.75 -16.35
C ILE A 235 2.11 0.63 -16.16
N GLU A 236 1.45 0.20 -17.23
CA GLU A 236 0.64 -1.02 -17.21
C GLU A 236 1.53 -2.27 -17.23
N ARG A 237 1.20 -3.26 -16.40
CA ARG A 237 1.93 -4.50 -16.22
C ARG A 237 0.98 -5.68 -16.18
N THR A 238 1.44 -6.82 -16.69
CA THR A 238 0.76 -8.10 -16.50
C THR A 238 0.97 -8.58 -15.06
N PRO A 239 -0.08 -8.86 -14.27
CA PRO A 239 0.08 -9.33 -12.90
C PRO A 239 0.72 -10.72 -12.84
N VAL A 240 1.39 -11.03 -11.73
CA VAL A 240 1.78 -12.42 -11.44
C VAL A 240 0.51 -13.24 -11.22
N ARG A 241 0.51 -14.49 -11.69
CA ARG A 241 -0.58 -15.44 -11.52
C ARG A 241 -0.07 -16.69 -10.82
N VAL A 242 -0.80 -17.21 -9.85
CA VAL A 242 -0.54 -18.50 -9.22
C VAL A 242 -1.84 -19.26 -9.00
N ALA A 243 -1.83 -20.56 -9.29
CA ALA A 243 -2.94 -21.45 -8.96
C ALA A 243 -2.90 -21.78 -7.47
N TYR A 244 -4.06 -21.73 -6.81
CA TYR A 244 -4.21 -22.12 -5.42
C TYR A 244 -5.60 -22.70 -5.17
N ARG A 245 -5.70 -23.98 -4.79
CA ARG A 245 -6.95 -24.66 -4.42
C ARG A 245 -8.08 -24.50 -5.43
N GLY A 246 -7.75 -24.69 -6.71
CA GLY A 246 -8.68 -24.57 -7.83
C GLY A 246 -9.10 -23.14 -8.16
N ARG A 247 -8.43 -22.12 -7.60
CA ARG A 247 -8.56 -20.70 -7.92
C ARG A 247 -7.28 -20.16 -8.53
N GLU A 248 -7.36 -18.95 -9.07
CA GLU A 248 -6.17 -18.22 -9.53
C GLU A 248 -5.99 -16.94 -8.73
N VAL A 249 -4.80 -16.74 -8.16
CA VAL A 249 -4.45 -15.55 -7.38
C VAL A 249 -3.57 -14.63 -8.24
N LEU A 250 -4.05 -13.41 -8.43
CA LEU A 250 -3.37 -12.32 -9.14
C LEU A 250 -2.70 -11.39 -8.14
N SER A 251 -1.45 -11.01 -8.39
CA SER A 251 -0.75 -10.06 -7.52
C SER A 251 0.33 -9.26 -8.28
N ASN A 252 1.13 -8.49 -7.55
CA ASN A 252 2.14 -7.62 -8.12
C ASN A 252 3.26 -8.37 -8.86
N PRO A 253 3.56 -7.99 -10.11
CA PRO A 253 4.71 -8.48 -10.86
C PRO A 253 5.99 -7.68 -10.52
N PRO A 254 7.16 -8.08 -11.05
CA PRO A 254 8.35 -7.25 -11.01
C PRO A 254 8.10 -5.83 -11.57
N PRO A 255 8.76 -4.80 -11.02
CA PRO A 255 9.86 -4.86 -10.06
C PRO A 255 9.41 -4.89 -8.58
N SER A 256 8.12 -5.04 -8.29
CA SER A 256 7.67 -5.29 -6.91
C SER A 256 7.94 -6.75 -6.53
N ALA A 257 8.43 -6.98 -5.31
CA ALA A 257 8.72 -8.30 -4.79
C ALA A 257 7.51 -8.95 -4.11
N GLY A 258 6.61 -8.15 -3.53
CA GLY A 258 5.55 -8.63 -2.64
C GLY A 258 4.66 -9.70 -3.27
N GLY A 259 4.12 -9.43 -4.46
CA GLY A 259 3.25 -10.39 -5.16
C GLY A 259 3.95 -11.67 -5.57
N ILE A 260 5.21 -11.58 -5.99
CA ILE A 260 6.03 -12.75 -6.37
C ILE A 260 6.29 -13.66 -5.17
N LEU A 261 6.60 -13.08 -4.01
CA LEU A 261 6.84 -13.83 -2.78
C LEU A 261 5.54 -14.47 -2.23
N ILE A 262 4.41 -13.78 -2.35
CA ILE A 262 3.09 -14.36 -2.04
C ILE A 262 2.80 -15.53 -2.99
N ALA A 263 3.01 -15.35 -4.30
CA ALA A 263 2.80 -16.39 -5.29
C ALA A 263 3.67 -17.62 -5.00
N HIS A 264 4.94 -17.42 -4.67
CA HIS A 264 5.83 -18.51 -4.31
C HIS A 264 5.38 -19.24 -3.03
N ALA A 265 4.97 -18.52 -1.98
CA ALA A 265 4.45 -19.13 -0.76
C ALA A 265 3.16 -19.93 -1.00
N LEU A 266 2.24 -19.42 -1.83
CA LEU A 266 1.02 -20.13 -2.22
C LEU A 266 1.34 -21.40 -3.01
N ALA A 267 2.30 -21.36 -3.93
CA ALA A 267 2.72 -22.56 -4.68
C ALA A 267 3.32 -23.64 -3.76
N LEU A 268 4.10 -23.26 -2.74
CA LEU A 268 4.63 -24.19 -1.75
C LEU A 268 3.50 -24.83 -0.92
N LEU A 269 2.49 -24.05 -0.54
CA LEU A 269 1.35 -24.52 0.25
C LEU A 269 0.38 -25.36 -0.59
N GLU A 270 0.19 -25.04 -1.87
CA GLU A 270 -0.61 -25.84 -2.81
C GLU A 270 -0.09 -27.28 -2.90
N ALA A 271 1.24 -27.42 -2.98
CA ALA A 271 1.93 -28.71 -3.02
C ALA A 271 1.93 -29.45 -1.66
N ALA A 272 1.62 -28.77 -0.56
CA ALA A 272 1.60 -29.35 0.78
C ALA A 272 0.20 -29.89 1.14
N PRO A 273 0.11 -30.93 1.99
CA PRO A 273 -1.17 -31.42 2.52
C PRO A 273 -1.91 -30.33 3.31
N ALA A 274 -3.22 -30.21 3.07
CA ALA A 274 -4.16 -29.41 3.85
C ALA A 274 -4.85 -30.24 4.95
N PRO A 275 -5.35 -29.62 6.05
CA PRO A 275 -5.22 -28.19 6.38
C PRO A 275 -3.80 -27.83 6.82
N HIS A 276 -3.38 -26.60 6.57
CA HIS A 276 -2.04 -26.13 6.93
C HIS A 276 -1.96 -25.78 8.41
N ASP A 277 -1.00 -26.38 9.12
CA ASP A 277 -0.67 -25.99 10.50
C ASP A 277 0.27 -24.77 10.54
N ALA A 278 0.49 -24.22 11.74
CA ALA A 278 1.36 -23.07 11.93
C ALA A 278 2.81 -23.33 11.49
N LYS A 279 3.28 -24.59 11.56
CA LYS A 279 4.64 -24.97 11.18
C LYS A 279 4.80 -24.93 9.66
N GLN A 280 3.85 -25.48 8.92
CA GLN A 280 3.81 -25.43 7.45
C GLN A 280 3.72 -23.98 6.97
N LEU A 281 2.88 -23.17 7.60
CA LEU A 281 2.74 -21.75 7.30
C LEU A 281 4.05 -20.98 7.51
N LEU A 282 4.71 -21.16 8.67
CA LEU A 282 6.00 -20.53 8.96
C LEU A 282 7.09 -20.97 7.98
N ALA A 283 7.13 -22.26 7.63
CA ALA A 283 8.11 -22.78 6.68
C ALA A 283 7.91 -22.18 5.27
N ALA A 284 6.66 -22.03 4.80
CA ALA A 284 6.36 -21.39 3.53
C ALA A 284 6.76 -19.91 3.53
N MET A 285 6.42 -19.17 4.59
CA MET A 285 6.81 -17.76 4.74
C MET A 285 8.34 -17.59 4.80
N GLU A 286 9.05 -18.47 5.53
CA GLU A 286 10.50 -18.41 5.66
C GLU A 286 11.20 -18.75 4.34
N THR A 287 10.71 -19.75 3.62
CA THR A 287 11.22 -20.09 2.28
C THR A 287 11.04 -18.92 1.33
N ALA A 288 9.84 -18.33 1.29
CA ALA A 288 9.56 -17.18 0.45
C ALA A 288 10.43 -15.97 0.83
N GLN A 289 10.55 -15.64 2.11
CA GLN A 289 11.41 -14.54 2.54
C GLN A 289 12.87 -14.78 2.21
N SER A 290 13.35 -16.01 2.39
CA SER A 290 14.73 -16.36 2.04
C SER A 290 15.01 -16.18 0.55
N ALA A 291 14.00 -16.31 -0.31
CA ALA A 291 14.19 -16.11 -1.74
C ALA A 291 14.54 -14.66 -2.15
N ARG A 292 14.32 -13.67 -1.26
CA ARG A 292 14.59 -12.24 -1.48
C ARG A 292 16.08 -11.90 -1.27
N THR A 293 16.95 -12.42 -2.13
CA THR A 293 18.40 -12.13 -2.12
C THR A 293 18.73 -10.81 -2.84
N LEU A 294 19.99 -10.34 -2.75
CA LEU A 294 20.45 -9.22 -3.60
C LEU A 294 20.39 -9.56 -5.09
N GLU A 295 20.68 -10.81 -5.46
CA GLU A 295 20.56 -11.29 -6.84
C GLU A 295 19.10 -11.30 -7.30
N PHE A 296 18.17 -11.71 -6.43
CA PHE A 296 16.74 -11.60 -6.68
C PHE A 296 16.36 -10.13 -6.95
N LEU A 297 16.82 -9.21 -6.09
CA LEU A 297 16.48 -7.79 -6.18
C LEU A 297 17.07 -7.12 -7.44
N ASP A 298 18.29 -7.49 -7.85
CA ASP A 298 18.89 -7.02 -9.11
C ASP A 298 18.17 -7.63 -10.33
N GLY A 299 17.75 -8.89 -10.20
CA GLY A 299 17.00 -9.63 -11.21
C GLY A 299 15.60 -9.07 -11.50
N LEU A 300 14.96 -8.39 -10.54
CA LEU A 300 13.59 -7.84 -10.69
C LEU A 300 13.42 -6.91 -11.90
N ALA A 301 14.49 -6.22 -12.32
CA ALA A 301 14.46 -5.33 -13.48
C ALA A 301 14.72 -6.06 -14.82
N GLN A 302 15.09 -7.34 -14.79
CA GLN A 302 15.48 -8.10 -15.96
C GLN A 302 14.29 -8.81 -16.61
N SER A 303 14.23 -8.80 -17.94
CA SER A 303 13.19 -9.50 -18.71
C SER A 303 13.18 -11.01 -18.40
N GLY A 304 11.98 -11.58 -18.28
CA GLY A 304 11.78 -13.01 -18.02
C GLY A 304 12.15 -13.47 -16.59
N PHE A 305 12.41 -12.53 -15.67
CA PHE A 305 12.80 -12.87 -14.30
C PHE A 305 11.73 -13.68 -13.57
N LEU A 306 10.47 -13.27 -13.69
CA LEU A 306 9.35 -13.89 -13.00
C LEU A 306 9.24 -15.38 -13.34
N GLU A 307 9.29 -15.70 -14.63
CA GLU A 307 9.18 -17.06 -15.15
C GLU A 307 10.35 -17.92 -14.67
N ARG A 308 11.58 -17.39 -14.73
CA ARG A 308 12.78 -18.09 -14.22
C ARG A 308 12.71 -18.34 -12.72
N PHE A 309 12.29 -17.33 -11.95
CA PHE A 309 12.23 -17.42 -10.49
C PHE A 309 11.19 -18.45 -10.03
N LEU A 310 9.98 -18.41 -10.59
CA LEU A 310 8.92 -19.37 -10.27
C LEU A 310 9.30 -20.80 -10.67
N ALA A 311 10.03 -20.97 -11.78
CA ALA A 311 10.54 -22.29 -12.21
C ALA A 311 11.69 -22.82 -11.33
N ALA A 312 12.53 -21.93 -10.79
CA ALA A 312 13.74 -22.31 -10.04
C ALA A 312 13.50 -22.59 -8.55
N GLY A 313 12.33 -22.26 -8.00
CA GLY A 313 11.98 -22.56 -6.61
C GLY A 313 12.66 -21.71 -5.53
N GLY A 314 13.34 -20.62 -5.91
CA GLY A 314 13.95 -19.63 -5.01
C GLY A 314 15.27 -20.08 -4.35
N ALA A 315 16.26 -19.18 -4.24
CA ALA A 315 17.53 -19.41 -3.54
C ALA A 315 17.68 -18.46 -2.34
N PRO A 316 18.31 -18.87 -1.21
CA PRO A 316 18.25 -18.14 0.06
C PRO A 316 19.16 -16.87 0.17
N GLY A 317 18.71 -15.84 0.89
CA GLY A 317 19.35 -14.54 1.18
C GLY A 317 18.39 -13.55 1.91
N ARG A 318 18.82 -12.30 2.21
CA ARG A 318 18.04 -11.30 3.00
C ARG A 318 18.08 -9.89 2.39
N PRO A 319 16.98 -9.10 2.46
CA PRO A 319 16.84 -8.06 3.52
C PRO A 319 15.40 -7.85 4.08
N GLY A 320 15.32 -7.17 5.25
CA GLY A 320 14.13 -6.81 6.03
C GLY A 320 13.91 -5.28 6.17
N GLY A 321 12.72 -4.84 6.60
CA GLY A 321 12.28 -3.43 6.74
C GLY A 321 10.76 -3.27 6.98
N THR A 322 10.32 -2.07 7.37
CA THR A 322 8.90 -1.74 7.62
C THR A 322 8.53 -0.41 6.97
N GLY A 323 7.26 0.01 7.04
CA GLY A 323 6.67 1.00 6.12
C GLY A 323 5.25 1.41 6.53
N ALA A 324 4.86 2.67 6.31
CA ALA A 324 3.48 3.15 6.42
C ALA A 324 2.74 3.12 5.06
N THR A 325 1.64 2.36 5.00
CA THR A 325 0.95 2.01 3.76
C THR A 325 -0.54 1.84 4.04
N THR A 326 -1.40 2.23 3.10
CA THR A 326 -2.85 1.94 3.13
C THR A 326 -3.30 1.13 1.91
N HIS A 327 -4.44 0.44 2.06
CA HIS A 327 -5.03 -0.39 1.02
C HIS A 327 -6.54 -0.14 0.88
N ILE A 328 -7.03 -0.20 -0.35
CA ILE A 328 -8.43 -0.07 -0.71
C ILE A 328 -8.81 -1.23 -1.64
N SER A 329 -9.93 -1.89 -1.36
CA SER A 329 -10.51 -2.91 -2.24
C SER A 329 -11.94 -2.56 -2.61
N ALA A 330 -12.29 -2.72 -3.88
CA ALA A 330 -13.62 -2.46 -4.41
C ALA A 330 -14.05 -3.54 -5.40
N ILE A 331 -15.31 -3.96 -5.32
CA ILE A 331 -15.99 -4.79 -6.33
C ILE A 331 -17.35 -4.16 -6.60
N ASP A 332 -17.67 -3.95 -7.87
CA ASP A 332 -18.99 -3.44 -8.28
C ASP A 332 -19.98 -4.57 -8.59
N ALA A 333 -21.24 -4.21 -8.84
CA ALA A 333 -22.31 -5.15 -9.14
C ALA A 333 -22.05 -5.99 -10.40
N ASP A 334 -21.35 -5.40 -11.38
CA ASP A 334 -21.01 -6.03 -12.65
C ASP A 334 -19.83 -7.01 -12.52
N GLY A 335 -19.12 -6.97 -11.39
CA GLY A 335 -18.05 -7.90 -11.06
C GLY A 335 -16.66 -7.41 -11.47
N LEU A 336 -16.51 -6.13 -11.83
CA LEU A 336 -15.19 -5.51 -11.94
C LEU A 336 -14.60 -5.41 -10.53
N ALA A 337 -13.37 -5.89 -10.37
CA ALA A 337 -12.64 -5.82 -9.12
C ALA A 337 -11.45 -4.86 -9.26
N CYS A 338 -11.24 -4.03 -8.24
CA CYS A 338 -10.13 -3.09 -8.16
C CYS A 338 -9.50 -3.17 -6.76
N ALA A 339 -8.19 -3.36 -6.70
CA ALA A 339 -7.41 -3.38 -5.47
C ALA A 339 -6.26 -2.37 -5.58
N VAL A 340 -6.14 -1.43 -4.64
CA VAL A 340 -5.17 -0.34 -4.69
C VAL A 340 -4.39 -0.26 -3.40
N THR A 341 -3.06 -0.24 -3.50
CA THR A 341 -2.18 -0.01 -2.35
C THR A 341 -1.30 1.19 -2.63
N CYS A 342 -1.30 2.17 -1.73
CA CYS A 342 -0.47 3.37 -1.83
C CYS A 342 0.35 3.55 -0.55
N SER A 343 1.55 4.10 -0.70
CA SER A 343 2.51 4.29 0.38
C SER A 343 3.24 5.62 0.24
N ASN A 344 3.25 6.39 1.32
CA ASN A 344 4.18 7.52 1.49
C ASN A 344 5.50 7.11 2.17
N GLY A 345 5.67 5.81 2.46
CA GLY A 345 6.57 5.37 3.53
C GLY A 345 6.07 5.94 4.86
N GLU A 346 6.96 6.37 5.74
CA GLU A 346 6.66 7.13 6.97
C GLU A 346 6.51 8.64 6.71
N GLY A 347 6.82 9.06 5.48
CA GLY A 347 6.94 10.44 5.08
C GLY A 347 8.26 11.07 5.51
N CYS A 348 8.78 11.98 4.70
CA CYS A 348 10.14 12.51 4.88
C CYS A 348 10.25 13.65 5.91
N GLY A 349 9.17 14.00 6.60
CA GLY A 349 9.12 15.19 7.47
C GLY A 349 9.10 16.53 6.70
N VAL A 350 8.82 16.51 5.39
CA VAL A 350 8.75 17.72 4.54
C VAL A 350 7.35 17.91 4.00
N VAL A 351 6.74 19.06 4.33
CA VAL A 351 5.52 19.55 3.70
C VAL A 351 5.89 20.73 2.81
N VAL A 352 5.61 20.65 1.52
CA VAL A 352 6.01 21.70 0.57
C VAL A 352 5.12 22.95 0.77
N PRO A 353 5.69 24.12 1.12
CA PRO A 353 4.93 25.32 1.41
C PRO A 353 3.96 25.71 0.28
N GLY A 354 2.77 26.17 0.66
CA GLY A 354 1.73 26.58 -0.30
C GLY A 354 1.01 25.43 -1.04
N THR A 355 1.53 24.19 -0.97
CA THR A 355 0.91 23.02 -1.63
C THR A 355 0.14 22.14 -0.66
N GLY A 356 0.59 22.06 0.60
CA GLY A 356 0.05 21.11 1.58
C GLY A 356 0.44 19.64 1.30
N ILE A 357 1.36 19.39 0.37
CA ILE A 357 1.84 18.04 0.04
C ILE A 357 2.92 17.63 1.04
N HIS A 358 2.65 16.55 1.78
CA HIS A 358 3.67 15.79 2.52
C HIS A 358 4.33 14.79 1.57
N LEU A 359 5.65 14.84 1.44
CA LEU A 359 6.39 14.00 0.49
C LEU A 359 6.84 12.67 1.12
N ASN A 360 6.99 11.66 0.26
CA ASN A 360 7.42 10.33 0.68
C ASN A 360 8.88 10.28 1.18
N ASN A 361 9.21 9.24 1.94
CA ASN A 361 10.59 8.90 2.31
C ASN A 361 11.05 7.55 1.73
N VAL A 362 10.56 7.14 0.55
CA VAL A 362 10.83 5.80 -0.02
C VAL A 362 12.33 5.53 -0.21
N LEU A 363 13.15 6.55 -0.47
CA LEU A 363 14.62 6.38 -0.55
C LEU A 363 15.30 6.29 0.83
N GLY A 364 14.56 6.52 1.92
CA GLY A 364 15.02 6.36 3.30
C GLY A 364 14.66 5.01 3.94
N GLU A 365 13.84 4.20 3.26
CA GLU A 365 13.49 2.85 3.69
C GLU A 365 14.59 1.86 3.26
N GLU A 366 15.27 1.25 4.22
CA GLU A 366 16.45 0.39 3.96
C GLU A 366 16.09 -0.84 3.10
N ASP A 367 14.91 -1.43 3.29
CA ASP A 367 14.46 -2.60 2.52
C ASP A 367 14.16 -2.28 1.05
N LEU A 368 13.89 -1.01 0.74
CA LEU A 368 13.70 -0.52 -0.62
C LEU A 368 15.03 -0.08 -1.25
N ASN A 369 16.10 0.02 -0.45
CA ASN A 369 17.45 0.41 -0.84
C ASN A 369 18.49 -0.70 -0.52
N PRO A 370 18.29 -1.93 -1.04
CA PRO A 370 19.11 -3.09 -0.68
C PRO A 370 20.58 -2.99 -1.10
N PHE A 371 20.91 -2.08 -2.02
CA PHE A 371 22.29 -1.81 -2.46
C PHE A 371 22.93 -0.62 -1.74
N GLY A 372 22.25 -0.08 -0.73
CA GLY A 372 22.56 1.18 -0.07
C GLY A 372 21.75 2.36 -0.62
N PHE A 373 21.65 3.42 0.18
CA PHE A 373 20.88 4.62 -0.17
C PHE A 373 21.45 5.35 -1.38
N HIS A 374 20.55 5.89 -2.21
CA HIS A 374 20.90 6.66 -3.42
C HIS A 374 21.73 5.88 -4.46
N ARG A 375 21.67 4.54 -4.44
CA ARG A 375 22.41 3.66 -5.37
C ARG A 375 21.56 3.18 -6.55
N HIS A 376 20.25 3.40 -6.50
CA HIS A 376 19.36 3.10 -7.63
C HIS A 376 19.62 4.07 -8.79
N PRO A 377 19.73 3.59 -10.04
CA PRO A 377 19.84 4.47 -11.20
C PRO A 377 18.62 5.40 -11.33
N PRO A 378 18.80 6.67 -11.73
CA PRO A 378 17.69 7.59 -11.96
C PRO A 378 16.65 7.01 -12.93
N GLY A 379 15.38 7.18 -12.60
CA GLY A 379 14.24 6.63 -13.35
C GLY A 379 13.92 5.17 -13.10
N ARG A 380 14.70 4.45 -12.28
CA ARG A 380 14.37 3.08 -11.91
C ARG A 380 13.22 3.07 -10.91
N ARG A 381 12.18 2.29 -11.20
CA ARG A 381 11.10 2.00 -10.23
C ARG A 381 11.67 1.24 -9.05
N LEU A 382 11.39 1.70 -7.83
CA LEU A 382 11.87 1.07 -6.60
C LEU A 382 11.20 -0.30 -6.41
N PRO A 383 11.89 -1.29 -5.80
CA PRO A 383 11.23 -2.51 -5.37
C PRO A 383 10.19 -2.17 -4.28
N SER A 384 9.24 -3.06 -4.06
CA SER A 384 8.20 -2.87 -3.03
C SER A 384 7.67 -4.19 -2.51
N MET A 385 7.07 -4.15 -1.33
CA MET A 385 6.27 -5.24 -0.77
C MET A 385 4.76 -5.07 -0.98
N MET A 386 4.33 -3.91 -1.49
CA MET A 386 2.93 -3.69 -1.82
C MET A 386 2.44 -4.73 -2.83
N ALA A 387 1.28 -5.31 -2.52
CA ALA A 387 0.71 -6.41 -3.26
C ALA A 387 -0.82 -6.34 -3.28
N PRO A 388 -1.47 -5.31 -3.89
CA PRO A 388 -2.88 -5.43 -4.23
C PRO A 388 -3.13 -6.77 -4.94
N THR A 389 -4.09 -7.54 -4.45
CA THR A 389 -4.28 -8.93 -4.82
C THR A 389 -5.75 -9.16 -5.16
N ILE A 390 -6.00 -9.98 -6.18
CA ILE A 390 -7.34 -10.41 -6.57
C ILE A 390 -7.33 -11.93 -6.70
N VAL A 391 -8.34 -12.60 -6.14
CA VAL A 391 -8.56 -14.03 -6.33
C VAL A 391 -9.69 -14.21 -7.33
N LEU A 392 -9.38 -14.89 -8.43
CA LEU A 392 -10.34 -15.34 -9.42
C LEU A 392 -10.89 -16.70 -9.01
N GLY A 393 -12.18 -16.90 -9.29
CA GLY A 393 -12.86 -18.15 -9.05
C GLY A 393 -12.37 -19.31 -9.93
N PRO A 394 -12.97 -20.49 -9.78
CA PRO A 394 -12.55 -21.69 -10.51
C PRO A 394 -12.66 -21.62 -12.03
N ASP A 395 -13.41 -20.66 -12.57
CA ASP A 395 -13.44 -20.39 -14.01
C ASP A 395 -12.20 -19.65 -14.52
N GLY A 396 -11.33 -19.17 -13.62
CA GLY A 396 -10.12 -18.43 -13.93
C GLY A 396 -10.37 -17.01 -14.45
N MET A 397 -11.60 -16.51 -14.36
CA MET A 397 -12.03 -15.29 -15.05
C MET A 397 -12.84 -14.36 -14.16
N THR A 398 -13.65 -14.90 -13.24
CA THR A 398 -14.55 -14.12 -12.39
C THR A 398 -13.84 -13.74 -11.09
N PRO A 399 -13.69 -12.44 -10.76
CA PRO A 399 -13.19 -12.02 -9.45
C PRO A 399 -14.14 -12.44 -8.32
N GLU A 400 -13.62 -13.19 -7.35
CA GLU A 400 -14.33 -13.59 -6.13
C GLU A 400 -13.93 -12.72 -4.93
N LEU A 401 -12.65 -12.34 -4.85
CA LEU A 401 -12.07 -11.62 -3.73
C LEU A 401 -11.12 -10.53 -4.25
N ALA A 402 -11.24 -9.32 -3.72
CA ALA A 402 -10.21 -8.28 -3.84
C ALA A 402 -9.69 -7.96 -2.44
N LEU A 403 -8.37 -7.91 -2.29
CA LEU A 403 -7.74 -7.67 -1.00
C LEU A 403 -6.33 -7.10 -1.13
N GLY A 404 -5.84 -6.61 0.00
CA GLY A 404 -4.46 -6.19 0.17
C GLY A 404 -4.28 -5.64 1.56
N SER A 405 -3.03 -5.30 1.90
CA SER A 405 -2.65 -4.89 3.24
C SER A 405 -1.73 -3.69 3.21
N GLY A 406 -1.86 -2.83 4.22
CA GLY A 406 -0.74 -1.99 4.67
C GLY A 406 0.20 -2.76 5.59
N GLY A 407 1.43 -2.28 5.80
CA GLY A 407 2.38 -2.85 6.75
C GLY A 407 3.64 -3.47 6.15
N SER A 408 4.23 -2.83 5.14
CA SER A 408 5.53 -3.16 4.51
C SER A 408 5.83 -4.66 4.42
N ASN A 409 6.90 -5.19 5.03
CA ASN A 409 7.26 -6.60 4.90
C ASN A 409 6.23 -7.58 5.46
N ARG A 410 5.28 -7.13 6.29
CA ARG A 410 4.21 -7.96 6.84
C ARG A 410 3.02 -8.07 5.89
N ILE A 411 2.98 -7.28 4.81
CA ILE A 411 1.94 -7.34 3.76
C ILE A 411 1.81 -8.75 3.22
N ARG A 412 2.93 -9.40 2.86
CA ARG A 412 2.94 -10.77 2.32
C ARG A 412 2.30 -11.79 3.27
N SER A 413 2.67 -11.76 4.55
CA SER A 413 2.14 -12.70 5.54
C SER A 413 0.67 -12.43 5.87
N ALA A 414 0.26 -11.16 5.90
CA ALA A 414 -1.13 -10.79 6.18
C ALA A 414 -2.06 -11.22 5.04
N ILE A 415 -1.69 -10.89 3.79
CA ILE A 415 -2.44 -11.31 2.60
C ILE A 415 -2.49 -12.83 2.50
N LEU A 416 -1.35 -13.51 2.66
CA LEU A 416 -1.28 -14.97 2.61
C LEU A 416 -2.26 -15.60 3.61
N GLN A 417 -2.20 -15.22 4.89
CA GLN A 417 -3.07 -15.79 5.92
C GLN A 417 -4.56 -15.53 5.67
N VAL A 418 -4.94 -14.35 5.16
CA VAL A 418 -6.35 -14.09 4.82
C VAL A 418 -6.80 -14.95 3.64
N ILE A 419 -5.98 -15.13 2.61
CA ILE A 419 -6.30 -16.05 1.50
C ILE A 419 -6.51 -17.47 2.03
N LEU A 420 -5.60 -17.99 2.87
CA LEU A 420 -5.73 -19.33 3.46
C LEU A 420 -7.01 -19.47 4.29
N ASN A 421 -7.29 -18.48 5.15
CA ASN A 421 -8.47 -18.48 6.01
C ASN A 421 -9.78 -18.52 5.22
N VAL A 422 -9.85 -17.80 4.10
CA VAL A 422 -11.04 -17.78 3.23
C VAL A 422 -11.10 -19.03 2.36
N VAL A 423 -10.00 -19.39 1.69
CA VAL A 423 -9.99 -20.42 0.65
C VAL A 423 -9.89 -21.85 1.21
N ASP A 424 -8.99 -22.09 2.18
CA ASP A 424 -8.88 -23.40 2.84
C ASP A 424 -9.88 -23.53 3.99
N GLY A 425 -9.97 -22.48 4.82
CA GLY A 425 -10.75 -22.49 6.05
C GLY A 425 -12.25 -22.28 5.85
N GLY A 426 -12.66 -21.73 4.70
CA GLY A 426 -14.05 -21.35 4.44
C GLY A 426 -14.60 -20.31 5.43
N LEU A 427 -13.72 -19.54 6.08
CA LEU A 427 -14.12 -18.55 7.08
C LEU A 427 -14.82 -17.36 6.43
N ALA A 428 -15.80 -16.79 7.12
CA ALA A 428 -16.40 -15.52 6.70
C ALA A 428 -15.33 -14.41 6.72
N LEU A 429 -15.44 -13.41 5.84
CA LEU A 429 -14.38 -12.39 5.68
C LEU A 429 -13.99 -11.70 6.99
N GLY A 430 -14.97 -11.34 7.83
CA GLY A 430 -14.71 -10.70 9.11
C GLY A 430 -13.88 -11.58 10.06
N GLU A 431 -14.14 -12.88 10.06
CA GLU A 431 -13.38 -13.87 10.85
C GLU A 431 -11.99 -14.08 10.26
N ALA A 432 -11.89 -14.21 8.92
CA ALA A 432 -10.62 -14.40 8.24
C ALA A 432 -9.65 -13.22 8.45
N VAL A 433 -10.15 -11.98 8.37
CA VAL A 433 -9.38 -10.75 8.64
C VAL A 433 -9.08 -10.59 10.13
N GLY A 434 -10.04 -10.94 10.99
CA GLY A 434 -9.93 -10.83 12.45
C GLY A 434 -9.05 -11.90 13.10
N ALA A 435 -8.75 -12.99 12.39
CA ALA A 435 -7.94 -14.09 12.90
C ALA A 435 -6.56 -13.60 13.40
N PRO A 436 -5.99 -14.25 14.43
CA PRO A 436 -4.62 -14.03 14.86
C PRO A 436 -3.63 -14.23 13.70
N ARG A 437 -2.54 -13.46 13.69
CA ARG A 437 -1.48 -13.59 12.68
C ARG A 437 -0.14 -13.96 13.27
N ILE A 438 0.62 -14.70 12.47
CA ILE A 438 2.06 -14.90 12.64
C ILE A 438 2.83 -14.26 11.48
N HIS A 439 4.07 -13.88 11.75
CA HIS A 439 5.01 -13.36 10.76
C HIS A 439 6.40 -13.89 11.08
N VAL A 440 7.20 -14.18 10.06
CA VAL A 440 8.60 -14.55 10.21
C VAL A 440 9.47 -13.60 9.41
N GLU A 441 10.45 -13.04 10.10
CA GLU A 441 11.44 -12.15 9.51
C GLU A 441 12.74 -12.26 10.29
N GLU A 442 13.83 -12.31 9.55
CA GLU A 442 15.17 -12.36 10.11
C GLU A 442 15.41 -13.47 11.17
N GLY A 443 14.73 -14.61 11.02
CA GLY A 443 14.86 -15.75 11.95
C GLY A 443 14.13 -15.53 13.27
N VAL A 444 13.27 -14.51 13.32
CA VAL A 444 12.37 -14.19 14.43
C VAL A 444 10.95 -14.48 13.98
N VAL A 445 10.20 -15.22 14.79
CA VAL A 445 8.76 -15.38 14.65
C VAL A 445 8.08 -14.36 15.53
N TYR A 446 7.21 -13.55 14.94
CA TYR A 446 6.31 -12.65 15.64
C TYR A 446 4.92 -13.28 15.63
N ALA A 447 4.23 -13.26 16.77
CA ALA A 447 2.91 -13.87 16.89
C ALA A 447 1.95 -13.01 17.73
N GLU A 448 0.73 -12.82 17.22
CA GLU A 448 -0.38 -12.29 18.00
C GLU A 448 -0.94 -13.33 19.00
N PRO A 449 -1.73 -12.90 20.00
CA PRO A 449 -2.46 -13.82 20.87
C PRO A 449 -3.38 -14.75 20.06
N GLY A 450 -3.39 -16.03 20.42
CA GLY A 450 -4.28 -17.04 19.81
C GLY A 450 -3.56 -18.28 19.24
N TYR A 451 -2.24 -18.24 19.06
CA TYR A 451 -1.47 -19.42 18.66
C TYR A 451 -0.98 -20.25 19.86
N PRO A 452 -1.17 -21.59 19.85
CA PRO A 452 -0.63 -22.49 20.88
C PRO A 452 0.90 -22.43 20.95
N GLU A 453 1.45 -22.49 22.15
CA GLU A 453 2.90 -22.41 22.38
C GLU A 453 3.66 -23.53 21.69
N ASP A 454 3.15 -24.77 21.80
CA ASP A 454 3.75 -25.95 21.17
C ASP A 454 3.79 -25.85 19.63
N ALA A 455 2.85 -25.12 19.02
CA ALA A 455 2.80 -24.95 17.57
C ALA A 455 3.91 -24.01 17.07
N LEU A 456 4.25 -22.98 17.84
CA LEU A 456 5.30 -22.01 17.49
C LEU A 456 6.69 -22.47 17.94
N ALA A 457 6.79 -23.18 19.08
CA ALA A 457 8.04 -23.68 19.63
C ALA A 457 8.75 -24.69 18.70
N GLN A 458 7.98 -25.42 17.88
CA GLN A 458 8.52 -26.35 16.87
C GLN A 458 9.39 -25.67 15.81
N SER A 459 9.29 -24.35 15.64
CA SER A 459 10.14 -23.59 14.71
C SER A 459 11.60 -23.49 15.17
N LYS A 460 11.89 -23.68 16.47
CA LYS A 460 13.21 -23.43 17.10
C LYS A 460 13.78 -22.02 16.81
N ARG A 461 12.91 -21.06 16.48
CA ARG A 461 13.28 -19.67 16.22
C ARG A 461 13.13 -18.80 17.46
N ARG A 462 13.73 -17.61 17.44
CA ARG A 462 13.42 -16.58 18.43
C ARG A 462 11.96 -16.20 18.28
N LEU A 463 11.18 -16.27 19.36
CA LEU A 463 9.76 -15.94 19.36
C LEU A 463 9.55 -14.59 20.07
N VAL A 464 8.86 -13.67 19.42
CA VAL A 464 8.34 -12.42 20.00
C VAL A 464 6.82 -12.54 20.03
N ARG A 465 6.24 -12.54 21.22
CA ARG A 465 4.79 -12.62 21.41
C ARG A 465 4.27 -11.23 21.72
N PHE A 466 3.29 -10.80 20.94
CA PHE A 466 2.56 -9.58 21.25
C PHE A 466 1.49 -9.88 22.30
N HIS A 467 1.28 -8.94 23.22
CA HIS A 467 0.28 -9.08 24.27
C HIS A 467 -1.15 -8.89 23.76
N GLU A 468 -1.30 -8.19 22.65
CA GLU A 468 -2.58 -7.86 22.03
C GLU A 468 -2.48 -7.87 20.51
N ARG A 469 -3.64 -7.68 19.85
CA ARG A 469 -3.72 -7.49 18.42
C ARG A 469 -3.03 -6.17 18.04
N ASN A 470 -2.16 -6.16 17.02
CA ASN A 470 -1.29 -5.01 16.76
C ASN A 470 -1.15 -4.67 15.26
N LEU A 471 -1.05 -3.36 14.95
CA LEU A 471 -0.82 -2.81 13.60
C LEU A 471 0.44 -3.36 12.91
N PHE A 472 1.39 -3.87 13.70
CA PHE A 472 2.58 -4.57 13.25
C PHE A 472 2.26 -5.72 12.28
N PHE A 473 1.15 -6.45 12.48
CA PHE A 473 0.78 -7.62 11.66
C PHE A 473 0.00 -7.27 10.38
N GLY A 474 0.13 -6.03 9.91
CA GLY A 474 -0.59 -5.52 8.75
C GLY A 474 -2.07 -5.24 9.02
N GLY A 475 -2.78 -4.80 7.99
CA GLY A 475 -4.20 -4.50 8.04
C GLY A 475 -4.85 -4.82 6.71
N VAL A 476 -5.51 -5.98 6.62
CA VAL A 476 -6.14 -6.43 5.37
C VAL A 476 -7.52 -5.82 5.21
N HIS A 477 -7.70 -5.03 4.15
CA HIS A 477 -9.03 -4.62 3.70
C HIS A 477 -9.41 -5.52 2.53
N THR A 478 -10.65 -6.04 2.55
CA THR A 478 -11.08 -7.00 1.53
C THR A 478 -12.58 -6.88 1.26
N VAL A 479 -12.94 -7.16 0.02
CA VAL A 479 -14.32 -7.32 -0.44
C VAL A 479 -14.45 -8.62 -1.22
N ALA A 480 -15.58 -9.31 -1.07
CA ALA A 480 -15.88 -10.51 -1.82
C ALA A 480 -17.24 -10.43 -2.50
N ARG A 481 -17.37 -11.21 -3.56
CA ARG A 481 -18.60 -11.39 -4.32
C ARG A 481 -18.91 -12.87 -4.44
N ASP A 482 -19.99 -13.30 -3.80
CA ASP A 482 -20.57 -14.61 -4.05
C ASP A 482 -21.59 -14.48 -5.19
N ARG A 483 -21.23 -15.05 -6.36
CA ARG A 483 -22.09 -15.04 -7.54
C ARG A 483 -23.32 -15.93 -7.39
N ALA A 484 -23.21 -17.06 -6.69
CA ALA A 484 -24.33 -17.99 -6.51
C ALA A 484 -25.39 -17.39 -5.58
N ALA A 485 -24.95 -16.73 -4.50
CA ALA A 485 -25.83 -16.02 -3.59
C ALA A 485 -26.21 -14.61 -4.07
N GLY A 486 -25.52 -14.07 -5.08
CA GLY A 486 -25.68 -12.67 -5.53
C GLY A 486 -25.31 -11.65 -4.46
N SER A 487 -24.44 -12.03 -3.51
CA SER A 487 -24.12 -11.24 -2.33
C SER A 487 -22.75 -10.55 -2.48
N LEU A 488 -22.67 -9.33 -1.95
CA LEU A 488 -21.45 -8.54 -1.87
C LEU A 488 -21.17 -8.29 -0.39
N GLU A 489 -19.97 -8.62 0.05
CA GLU A 489 -19.53 -8.44 1.43
C GLU A 489 -18.14 -7.82 1.48
N GLY A 490 -17.75 -7.34 2.66
CA GLY A 490 -16.41 -6.83 2.88
C GLY A 490 -16.05 -6.87 4.35
N ALA A 491 -14.75 -6.81 4.60
CA ALA A 491 -14.16 -6.71 5.92
C ALA A 491 -13.02 -5.70 5.90
N GLY A 492 -13.00 -4.81 6.88
CA GLY A 492 -11.88 -3.90 7.14
C GLY A 492 -11.14 -4.35 8.39
N ASP A 493 -9.81 -4.36 8.35
CA ASP A 493 -9.02 -4.79 9.50
C ASP A 493 -9.00 -3.74 10.62
N PRO A 494 -9.47 -4.07 11.83
CA PRO A 494 -9.44 -3.13 12.96
C PRO A 494 -8.01 -2.75 13.38
N ARG A 495 -6.98 -3.54 13.04
CA ARG A 495 -5.56 -3.19 13.28
C ARG A 495 -5.15 -1.88 12.64
N ARG A 496 -5.86 -1.46 11.58
CA ARG A 496 -5.58 -0.25 10.80
C ARG A 496 -6.85 0.57 10.55
N GLY A 497 -7.81 0.55 11.49
CA GLY A 497 -8.99 1.42 11.43
C GLY A 497 -10.00 1.03 10.33
N GLY A 498 -9.89 -0.22 9.84
CA GLY A 498 -10.58 -0.67 8.66
C GLY A 498 -12.10 -0.50 8.73
N ALA A 499 -12.66 -0.03 7.62
CA ALA A 499 -14.09 0.20 7.45
C ALA A 499 -14.59 -0.40 6.13
N VAL A 500 -15.89 -0.67 6.10
CA VAL A 500 -16.58 -1.22 4.92
C VAL A 500 -17.80 -0.36 4.61
N ALA A 501 -18.03 -0.08 3.35
CA ALA A 501 -19.22 0.61 2.87
C ALA A 501 -19.81 -0.13 1.66
N LEU A 502 -21.12 -0.42 1.73
CA LEU A 502 -21.88 -1.05 0.66
C LEU A 502 -22.72 0.00 -0.07
N ALA A 503 -22.75 -0.05 -1.40
CA ALA A 503 -23.40 0.96 -2.25
C ALA A 503 -24.88 0.65 -2.55
#